data_AF-S4R4Y1-F1
#
_entry.id   AF-S4R4Y1-F1
#
_cell.length_a   1.000
_cell.length_b   1.000
_cell.length_c   1.000
_cell.angle_alpha   90.00
_cell.angle_beta   90.00
_cell.angle_gamma   90.00
#
_symmetry.space_group_name_H-M   'P 1'
#
loop_
_entity.id
_entity.type
_entity.pdbx_description
1 polymer ?
#
loop_
_entity_poly.entity_id
_entity_poly.type
_entity_poly.pdbx_seq_one_letter_code
_entity_poly.pdbx_strand_id
1 'polypeptide(L)'
;AQVSLVDINPTVGQAAKSELDSQFGADKSIFLQCDVTSATELQDAFNKTKSHFGAIDIVINNAGINNEAEWEKTFNINLVAVVRSTYLALEILSKGGVVINIASMAGLGVIPYAPVYCASKHGVVGFSRAIAGACELQGRGVRVCCVCPTYVDTPLLSTVGRADTMGQFEDLREGLVKTLMDTPIMQPCSVVEGVIRLLEDDSLNGTVMSVTPKKGAHVGKFCVSGLIAIAPGIT
;
A
#
# COMPACT_ATOMS: atom_id res chain seq x y z
N ALA A 1 -12.85 -15.27 6.66
CA ALA A 1 -12.15 -14.75 5.47
C ALA A 1 -11.27 -15.84 4.86
N GLN A 2 -10.96 -15.72 3.57
CA GLN A 2 -9.94 -16.51 2.87
C GLN A 2 -8.87 -15.54 2.37
N VAL A 3 -7.59 -15.95 2.38
CA VAL A 3 -6.47 -15.04 2.12
C VAL A 3 -5.46 -15.68 1.17
N SER A 4 -5.07 -14.94 0.14
CA SER A 4 -3.90 -15.25 -0.68
C SER A 4 -2.73 -14.41 -0.20
N LEU A 5 -1.69 -15.04 0.34
CA LEU A 5 -0.42 -14.42 0.70
C LEU A 5 0.44 -14.37 -0.55
N VAL A 6 0.88 -13.18 -0.96
CA VAL A 6 1.69 -12.97 -2.15
C VAL A 6 2.98 -12.28 -1.75
N ASP A 7 4.12 -12.95 -1.96
CA ASP A 7 5.43 -12.42 -1.61
C ASP A 7 6.52 -12.99 -2.53
N ILE A 8 7.62 -12.26 -2.72
CA ILE A 8 8.77 -12.74 -3.50
C ILE A 8 9.57 -13.80 -2.73
N ASN A 9 9.49 -13.78 -1.39
CA ASN A 9 10.24 -14.66 -0.51
C ASN A 9 9.44 -15.93 -0.15
N PRO A 10 9.78 -17.09 -0.74
CA PRO A 10 9.02 -18.32 -0.51
C PRO A 10 9.15 -18.85 0.92
N THR A 11 10.29 -18.62 1.58
CA THR A 11 10.53 -19.11 2.94
C THR A 11 9.64 -18.38 3.94
N VAL A 12 9.61 -17.05 3.89
CA VAL A 12 8.78 -16.24 4.80
C VAL A 12 7.31 -16.42 4.49
N GLY A 13 6.94 -16.44 3.20
CA GLY A 13 5.55 -16.64 2.77
C GLY A 13 5.00 -17.99 3.18
N GLN A 14 5.76 -19.07 3.02
CA GLN A 14 5.33 -20.40 3.44
C GLN A 14 5.24 -20.53 4.97
N ALA A 15 6.15 -19.90 5.72
CA ALA A 15 6.06 -19.86 7.18
C ALA A 15 4.80 -19.11 7.65
N ALA A 16 4.50 -17.96 7.06
CA ALA A 16 3.28 -17.20 7.36
C ALA A 16 2.00 -18.00 7.02
N LYS A 17 2.00 -18.74 5.90
CA LYS A 17 0.90 -19.64 5.56
C LYS A 17 0.71 -20.73 6.61
N SER A 18 1.79 -21.40 7.02
CA SER A 18 1.73 -22.45 8.05
C SER A 18 1.18 -21.93 9.38
N GLU A 19 1.55 -20.70 9.76
CA GLU A 19 1.00 -20.05 10.96
C GLU A 19 -0.50 -19.82 10.83
N LEU A 20 -0.97 -19.26 9.70
CA LEU A 20 -2.40 -19.06 9.44
C LEU A 20 -3.16 -20.39 9.40
N ASP A 21 -2.60 -21.43 8.80
CA ASP A 21 -3.22 -22.75 8.74
C ASP A 21 -3.41 -23.35 10.14
N SER A 22 -2.42 -23.16 11.03
CA SER A 22 -2.48 -23.65 12.40
C SER A 22 -3.57 -22.97 13.24
N GLN A 23 -3.84 -21.69 12.98
CA GLN A 23 -4.81 -20.89 13.73
C GLN A 23 -6.22 -20.94 13.13
N PHE A 24 -6.34 -20.98 11.80
CA PHE A 24 -7.61 -20.77 11.09
C PHE A 24 -8.03 -21.93 10.18
N GLY A 25 -7.15 -22.92 9.97
CA GLY A 25 -7.38 -24.09 9.12
C GLY A 25 -6.73 -23.98 7.74
N ALA A 26 -6.29 -25.13 7.20
CA ALA A 26 -5.46 -25.21 5.99
C ALA A 26 -6.11 -24.64 4.71
N ASP A 27 -7.45 -24.64 4.64
CA ASP A 27 -8.22 -24.16 3.48
C ASP A 27 -8.53 -22.66 3.53
N LYS A 28 -8.03 -21.93 4.54
CA LYS A 28 -8.24 -20.49 4.69
C LYS A 28 -7.16 -19.65 4.03
N SER A 29 -6.01 -20.24 3.70
CA SER A 29 -4.90 -19.50 3.11
C SER A 29 -4.19 -20.25 2.00
N ILE A 30 -3.72 -19.51 0.98
CA ILE A 30 -2.72 -19.99 0.02
C ILE A 30 -1.53 -19.06 0.01
N PHE A 31 -0.35 -19.59 -0.35
CA PHE A 31 0.83 -18.78 -0.61
C PHE A 31 1.18 -18.85 -2.10
N LEU A 32 1.46 -17.69 -2.70
CA LEU A 32 1.88 -17.54 -4.08
C LEU A 32 3.19 -16.75 -4.12
N GLN A 33 4.27 -17.39 -4.57
CA GLN A 33 5.50 -16.67 -4.84
C GLN A 33 5.31 -15.76 -6.05
N CYS A 34 5.59 -14.46 -5.90
CA CYS A 34 5.43 -13.49 -6.98
C CYS A 34 6.33 -12.27 -6.76
N ASP A 35 7.11 -11.91 -7.78
CA ASP A 35 7.65 -10.57 -7.91
C ASP A 35 6.57 -9.62 -8.47
N VAL A 36 6.10 -8.68 -7.65
CA VAL A 36 5.07 -7.70 -8.04
C VAL A 36 5.50 -6.78 -9.19
N THR A 37 6.80 -6.67 -9.47
CA THR A 37 7.32 -5.91 -10.62
C THR A 37 7.20 -6.67 -11.94
N SER A 38 7.01 -8.00 -11.90
CA SER A 38 6.75 -8.86 -13.05
C SER A 38 5.26 -8.86 -13.38
N ALA A 39 4.91 -8.28 -14.54
CA ALA A 39 3.51 -8.18 -14.96
C ALA A 39 2.85 -9.56 -15.14
N THR A 40 3.62 -10.53 -15.64
CA THR A 40 3.15 -11.90 -15.87
C THR A 40 2.92 -12.64 -14.56
N GLU A 41 3.86 -12.56 -13.61
CA GLU A 41 3.69 -13.22 -12.30
C GLU A 41 2.54 -12.62 -11.51
N LEU A 42 2.40 -11.29 -11.54
CA LEU A 42 1.31 -10.61 -10.84
C LEU A 42 -0.05 -11.03 -11.43
N GLN A 43 -0.19 -11.05 -12.76
CA GLN A 43 -1.41 -11.53 -13.41
C GLN A 43 -1.73 -12.99 -13.05
N ASP A 44 -0.71 -13.85 -13.04
CA ASP A 44 -0.85 -15.25 -12.67
C ASP A 44 -1.26 -15.42 -11.20
N ALA A 45 -0.73 -14.59 -10.28
CA ALA A 45 -1.12 -14.61 -8.88
C ALA A 45 -2.62 -14.26 -8.69
N PHE A 46 -3.12 -13.26 -9.42
CA PHE A 46 -4.56 -12.94 -9.45
C PHE A 46 -5.39 -14.10 -9.99
N ASN A 47 -4.98 -14.69 -11.11
CA ASN A 47 -5.69 -15.81 -11.74
C ASN A 47 -5.75 -17.04 -10.83
N LYS A 48 -4.63 -17.40 -10.19
CA LYS A 48 -4.55 -18.49 -9.22
C LYS A 48 -5.42 -18.23 -8.00
N THR A 49 -5.39 -17.02 -7.45
CA THR A 49 -6.24 -16.64 -6.32
C THR A 49 -7.72 -16.78 -6.68
N LYS A 50 -8.14 -16.23 -7.82
CA LYS A 50 -9.53 -16.34 -8.30
C LYS A 50 -9.92 -17.79 -8.59
N SER A 51 -9.03 -18.59 -9.17
CA SER A 51 -9.30 -20.00 -9.48
C SER A 51 -9.45 -20.84 -8.23
N HIS A 52 -8.69 -20.52 -7.18
CA HIS A 52 -8.70 -21.26 -5.92
C HIS A 52 -9.90 -20.89 -5.02
N PHE A 53 -10.21 -19.60 -4.87
CA PHE A 53 -11.29 -19.14 -3.98
C PHE A 53 -12.60 -18.77 -4.71
N GLY A 54 -12.60 -18.76 -6.05
CA GLY A 54 -13.76 -18.42 -6.89
C GLY A 54 -13.95 -16.92 -7.15
N ALA A 55 -13.59 -16.08 -6.17
CA ALA A 55 -13.71 -14.63 -6.26
C ALA A 55 -12.56 -13.91 -5.54
N ILE A 56 -12.42 -12.62 -5.82
CA ILE A 56 -11.57 -11.70 -5.08
C ILE A 56 -12.44 -10.50 -4.73
N ASP A 57 -12.53 -10.17 -3.44
CA ASP A 57 -13.32 -9.04 -2.94
C ASP A 57 -12.42 -7.90 -2.46
N ILE A 58 -11.20 -8.22 -2.00
CA ILE A 58 -10.27 -7.26 -1.42
C ILE A 58 -8.89 -7.47 -2.02
N VAL A 59 -8.23 -6.38 -2.43
CA VAL A 59 -6.82 -6.36 -2.82
C VAL A 59 -6.07 -5.37 -1.94
N ILE A 60 -5.01 -5.82 -1.28
CA ILE A 60 -4.15 -4.96 -0.46
C ILE A 60 -2.76 -4.88 -1.10
N ASN A 61 -2.45 -3.74 -1.69
CA ASN A 61 -1.12 -3.46 -2.25
C ASN A 61 -0.18 -3.00 -1.13
N ASN A 62 0.45 -3.97 -0.46
CA ASN A 62 1.31 -3.76 0.70
C ASN A 62 2.82 -3.79 0.40
N ALA A 63 3.25 -4.56 -0.61
CA ALA A 63 4.67 -4.74 -0.93
C ALA A 63 5.40 -3.39 -1.09
N GLY A 64 6.57 -3.26 -0.47
CA GLY A 64 7.34 -2.03 -0.52
C GLY A 64 8.73 -2.14 0.09
N ILE A 65 9.65 -1.33 -0.43
CA ILE A 65 11.03 -1.24 0.06
C ILE A 65 11.44 0.23 0.27
N ASN A 66 12.54 0.44 0.99
CA ASN A 66 13.21 1.73 1.09
C ASN A 66 14.70 1.55 0.78
N ASN A 67 15.09 1.86 -0.46
CA ASN A 67 16.46 1.80 -0.94
C ASN A 67 16.70 2.92 -1.97
N GLU A 68 17.38 3.98 -1.56
CA GLU A 68 17.76 5.11 -2.41
C GLU A 68 19.00 4.80 -3.27
N ALA A 69 19.80 3.78 -2.91
CA ALA A 69 20.87 3.30 -3.76
C ALA A 69 20.32 2.54 -5.00
N GLU A 70 19.30 1.70 -4.80
CA GLU A 70 18.53 1.04 -5.88
C GLU A 70 17.19 1.76 -6.14
N TRP A 71 17.23 3.07 -6.40
CA TRP A 71 16.03 3.90 -6.42
C TRP A 71 15.00 3.50 -7.49
N GLU A 72 15.44 3.02 -8.67
CA GLU A 72 14.53 2.54 -9.73
C GLU A 72 13.72 1.33 -9.26
N LYS A 73 14.36 0.42 -8.52
CA LYS A 73 13.70 -0.74 -7.91
C LYS A 73 12.70 -0.30 -6.85
N THR A 74 13.06 0.67 -6.01
CA THR A 74 12.14 1.28 -5.05
C THR A 74 10.92 1.86 -5.75
N PHE A 75 11.09 2.59 -6.85
CA PHE A 75 9.97 3.18 -7.59
C PHE A 75 9.10 2.12 -8.28
N ASN A 76 9.73 1.10 -8.88
CA ASN A 76 9.04 0.01 -9.55
C ASN A 76 8.17 -0.81 -8.58
N ILE A 77 8.69 -1.15 -7.40
CA ILE A 77 7.93 -1.89 -6.38
C ILE A 77 6.87 -0.99 -5.74
N ASN A 78 7.26 0.21 -5.27
CA ASN A 78 6.39 1.01 -4.41
C ASN A 78 5.28 1.75 -5.17
N LEU A 79 5.43 2.00 -6.48
CA LEU A 79 4.46 2.74 -7.27
C LEU A 79 4.00 1.97 -8.52
N VAL A 80 4.92 1.56 -9.39
CA VAL A 80 4.53 0.94 -10.67
C VAL A 80 3.75 -0.35 -10.44
N ALA A 81 4.21 -1.21 -9.53
CA ALA A 81 3.50 -2.43 -9.16
C ALA A 81 2.13 -2.17 -8.52
N VAL A 82 2.00 -1.11 -7.69
CA VAL A 82 0.72 -0.68 -7.10
C VAL A 82 -0.28 -0.28 -8.19
N VAL A 83 0.15 0.52 -9.16
CA VAL A 83 -0.69 0.93 -10.30
C VAL A 83 -1.14 -0.29 -11.09
N ARG A 84 -0.20 -1.17 -11.44
CA ARG A 84 -0.49 -2.39 -12.20
C ARG A 84 -1.45 -3.32 -11.47
N SER A 85 -1.17 -3.62 -10.19
CA SER A 85 -2.03 -4.46 -9.35
C SER A 85 -3.43 -3.87 -9.19
N THR A 86 -3.53 -2.55 -9.03
CA THR A 86 -4.83 -1.88 -8.95
C THR A 86 -5.62 -2.04 -10.25
N TYR A 87 -5.00 -1.87 -11.42
CA TYR A 87 -5.70 -2.08 -12.69
C TYR A 87 -6.16 -3.53 -12.86
N LEU A 88 -5.34 -4.51 -12.52
CA LEU A 88 -5.75 -5.93 -12.50
C LEU A 88 -6.92 -6.17 -11.54
N ALA A 89 -6.89 -5.57 -10.36
CA ALA A 89 -7.98 -5.64 -9.41
C ALA A 89 -9.29 -5.06 -10.00
N LEU A 90 -9.23 -3.92 -10.69
CA LEU A 90 -10.41 -3.30 -11.30
C LEU A 90 -11.03 -4.13 -12.45
N GLU A 91 -10.30 -5.06 -13.02
CA GLU A 91 -10.81 -6.01 -14.02
C GLU A 91 -11.47 -7.25 -13.39
N ILE A 92 -11.08 -7.61 -12.16
CA ILE A 92 -11.43 -8.90 -11.55
C ILE A 92 -12.42 -8.75 -10.39
N LEU A 93 -12.33 -7.66 -9.62
CA LEU A 93 -13.17 -7.43 -8.45
C LEU A 93 -14.65 -7.34 -8.84
N SER A 94 -15.49 -7.94 -8.00
CA SER A 94 -16.94 -7.82 -8.08
C SER A 94 -17.41 -6.40 -7.70
N LYS A 95 -18.67 -6.07 -8.01
CA LYS A 95 -19.31 -4.87 -7.44
C LYS A 95 -19.32 -5.01 -5.91
N GLY A 96 -18.85 -3.99 -5.21
CA GLY A 96 -18.63 -3.99 -3.76
C GLY A 96 -17.18 -4.26 -3.35
N GLY A 97 -16.29 -4.60 -4.29
CA GLY A 97 -14.88 -4.86 -3.99
C GLY A 97 -14.10 -3.62 -3.55
N VAL A 98 -12.98 -3.85 -2.87
CA VAL A 98 -12.14 -2.79 -2.30
C VAL A 98 -10.66 -3.00 -2.62
N VAL A 99 -9.99 -1.94 -3.08
CA VAL A 99 -8.53 -1.88 -3.18
C VAL A 99 -7.98 -0.97 -2.08
N ILE A 100 -7.02 -1.47 -1.31
CA ILE A 100 -6.30 -0.71 -0.29
C ILE A 100 -4.83 -0.64 -0.67
N ASN A 101 -4.33 0.58 -0.89
CA ASN A 101 -2.92 0.82 -1.18
C ASN A 101 -2.17 1.28 0.09
N ILE A 102 -1.09 0.60 0.45
CA ILE A 102 -0.28 0.99 1.61
C ILE A 102 0.75 2.05 1.17
N ALA A 103 0.44 3.30 1.48
CA ALA A 103 1.31 4.44 1.27
C ALA A 103 2.25 4.62 2.48
N SER A 104 2.39 5.86 2.95
CA SER A 104 3.19 6.25 4.12
C SER A 104 2.84 7.68 4.48
N MET A 105 3.14 8.13 5.70
CA MET A 105 3.20 9.55 6.01
C MET A 105 4.22 10.30 5.13
N ALA A 106 5.22 9.60 4.58
CA ALA A 106 6.11 10.11 3.52
C ALA A 106 5.38 10.45 2.21
N GLY A 107 4.14 10.00 2.02
CA GLY A 107 3.29 10.38 0.89
C GLY A 107 2.51 11.67 1.12
N LEU A 108 2.57 12.24 2.33
CA LEU A 108 1.84 13.43 2.77
C LEU A 108 2.76 14.55 3.29
N GLY A 109 4.04 14.23 3.47
CA GLY A 109 5.05 15.12 4.00
C GLY A 109 6.42 14.72 3.46
N VAL A 110 7.45 15.44 3.87
CA VAL A 110 8.79 15.27 3.28
C VAL A 110 9.68 14.39 4.16
N ILE A 111 10.49 13.57 3.51
CA ILE A 111 11.59 12.82 4.12
C ILE A 111 12.88 13.17 3.37
N PRO A 112 13.70 14.11 3.87
CA PRO A 112 14.86 14.62 3.14
C PRO A 112 15.92 13.57 2.78
N TYR A 113 15.98 12.48 3.55
CA TYR A 113 16.95 11.38 3.37
C TYR A 113 16.41 10.21 2.53
N ALA A 114 15.17 10.28 2.06
CA ALA A 114 14.57 9.24 1.21
C ALA A 114 13.64 9.86 0.14
N PRO A 115 14.18 10.71 -0.77
CA PRO A 115 13.36 11.44 -1.72
C PRO A 115 12.64 10.55 -2.74
N VAL A 116 13.23 9.45 -3.21
CA VAL A 116 12.55 8.54 -4.15
C VAL A 116 11.48 7.72 -3.44
N TYR A 117 11.76 7.26 -2.22
CA TYR A 117 10.71 6.67 -1.37
C TYR A 117 9.55 7.65 -1.17
N CYS A 118 9.85 8.90 -0.80
CA CYS A 118 8.88 9.98 -0.63
C CYS A 118 8.05 10.21 -1.91
N ALA A 119 8.71 10.32 -3.06
CA ALA A 119 8.05 10.49 -4.36
C ALA A 119 7.14 9.30 -4.71
N SER A 120 7.60 8.07 -4.49
CA SER A 120 6.79 6.86 -4.73
C SER A 120 5.52 6.85 -3.87
N LYS A 121 5.62 7.21 -2.59
CA LYS A 121 4.49 7.22 -1.66
C LYS A 121 3.53 8.41 -1.91
N HIS A 122 4.02 9.55 -2.38
CA HIS A 122 3.16 10.62 -2.90
C HIS A 122 2.40 10.15 -4.14
N GLY A 123 3.08 9.43 -5.04
CA GLY A 123 2.48 8.82 -6.21
C GLY A 123 1.32 7.88 -5.84
N VAL A 124 1.51 7.03 -4.82
CA VAL A 124 0.44 6.13 -4.34
C VAL A 124 -0.76 6.90 -3.80
N VAL A 125 -0.54 7.98 -3.03
CA VAL A 125 -1.64 8.82 -2.52
C VAL A 125 -2.40 9.50 -3.65
N GLY A 126 -1.69 10.16 -4.58
CA GLY A 126 -2.29 10.83 -5.73
C GLY A 126 -3.06 9.86 -6.63
N PHE A 127 -2.44 8.73 -6.96
CA PHE A 127 -3.04 7.67 -7.76
C PHE A 127 -4.31 7.13 -7.12
N SER A 128 -4.27 6.75 -5.83
CA SER A 128 -5.41 6.16 -5.13
C SER A 128 -6.63 7.08 -5.12
N ARG A 129 -6.42 8.39 -4.89
CA ARG A 129 -7.49 9.40 -4.92
C ARG A 129 -8.07 9.58 -6.33
N ALA A 130 -7.20 9.64 -7.34
CA ALA A 130 -7.63 9.83 -8.73
C ALA A 130 -8.41 8.61 -9.26
N ILE A 131 -7.91 7.40 -9.03
CA ILE A 131 -8.56 6.18 -9.51
C ILE A 131 -9.87 5.89 -8.78
N ALA A 132 -9.98 6.26 -7.50
CA ALA A 132 -11.24 6.20 -6.76
C ALA A 132 -12.34 7.06 -7.41
N GLY A 133 -12.01 8.31 -7.77
CA GLY A 133 -12.94 9.19 -8.48
C GLY A 133 -13.29 8.67 -9.88
N ALA A 134 -12.33 8.09 -10.60
CA ALA A 134 -12.60 7.45 -11.89
C ALA A 134 -13.55 6.26 -11.75
N CYS A 135 -13.40 5.42 -10.71
CA CYS A 135 -14.30 4.30 -10.43
C CYS A 135 -15.73 4.76 -10.12
N GLU A 136 -15.87 5.88 -9.41
CA GLU A 136 -17.16 6.52 -9.11
C GLU A 136 -17.83 7.03 -10.38
N LEU A 137 -17.12 7.81 -11.19
CA LEU A 137 -17.64 8.34 -12.46
C LEU A 137 -18.02 7.23 -13.46
N GLN A 138 -17.34 6.09 -13.41
CA GLN A 138 -17.62 4.91 -14.25
C GLN A 138 -18.70 3.99 -13.66
N GLY A 139 -19.19 4.25 -12.45
CA GLY A 139 -20.19 3.40 -11.80
C GLY A 139 -19.71 1.96 -11.53
N ARG A 140 -18.40 1.77 -11.32
CA ARG A 140 -17.80 0.43 -11.14
C ARG A 140 -18.28 -0.27 -9.87
N GLY A 141 -18.65 0.50 -8.85
CA GLY A 141 -18.97 -0.04 -7.53
C GLY A 141 -17.76 -0.64 -6.81
N VAL A 142 -16.53 -0.26 -7.18
CA VAL A 142 -15.30 -0.64 -6.50
C VAL A 142 -14.75 0.58 -5.77
N ARG A 143 -14.35 0.40 -4.50
CA ARG A 143 -13.74 1.45 -3.68
C ARG A 143 -12.23 1.36 -3.77
N VAL A 144 -11.55 2.49 -3.83
CA VAL A 144 -10.08 2.55 -3.73
C VAL A 144 -9.69 3.51 -2.63
N CYS A 145 -8.92 3.03 -1.66
CA CYS A 145 -8.44 3.82 -0.53
C CYS A 145 -6.93 3.62 -0.34
N CYS A 146 -6.30 4.48 0.46
CA CYS A 146 -4.93 4.25 0.89
C CYS A 146 -4.72 4.50 2.37
N VAL A 147 -3.71 3.84 2.94
CA VAL A 147 -3.30 3.97 4.35
C VAL A 147 -1.90 4.58 4.40
N CYS A 148 -1.74 5.62 5.23
CA CYS A 148 -0.51 6.37 5.42
C CYS A 148 -0.01 6.20 6.85
N PRO A 149 0.71 5.11 7.17
CA PRO A 149 1.30 4.94 8.48
C PRO A 149 2.56 5.79 8.68
N THR A 150 2.82 6.19 9.93
CA THR A 150 4.16 6.63 10.40
C THR A 150 5.10 5.41 10.53
N TYR A 151 6.22 5.52 11.24
CA TYR A 151 7.13 4.41 11.54
C TYR A 151 6.40 3.27 12.25
N VAL A 152 6.58 2.06 11.73
CA VAL A 152 6.01 0.81 12.23
C VAL A 152 7.13 -0.19 12.45
N ASP A 153 7.07 -0.90 13.57
CA ASP A 153 8.00 -1.97 13.92
C ASP A 153 7.90 -3.13 12.93
N THR A 154 8.73 -3.06 11.89
CA THR A 154 8.75 -3.98 10.74
C THR A 154 10.18 -4.11 10.23
N PRO A 155 10.50 -5.15 9.45
CA PRO A 155 11.81 -5.26 8.80
C PRO A 155 12.19 -4.07 7.92
N LEU A 156 11.23 -3.37 7.31
CA LEU A 156 11.49 -2.12 6.58
C LEU A 156 12.15 -1.05 7.46
N LEU A 157 11.76 -0.96 8.73
CA LEU A 157 12.33 0.03 9.65
C LEU A 157 13.84 -0.20 9.86
N SER A 158 14.26 -1.47 9.88
CA SER A 158 15.68 -1.84 10.00
C SER A 158 16.53 -1.44 8.80
N THR A 159 15.91 -1.12 7.66
CA THR A 159 16.65 -0.61 6.49
C THR A 159 16.94 0.88 6.58
N VAL A 160 16.17 1.61 7.40
CA VAL A 160 16.31 3.05 7.59
C VAL A 160 17.68 3.36 8.21
N GLY A 161 18.49 4.16 7.51
CA GLY A 161 19.81 4.55 7.99
C GLY A 161 20.91 3.50 7.80
N ARG A 162 20.67 2.44 7.01
CA ARG A 162 21.75 1.56 6.57
C ARG A 162 22.51 2.19 5.40
N ALA A 163 23.84 2.27 5.51
CA ALA A 163 24.71 2.89 4.52
C ALA A 163 24.47 2.36 3.09
N ASP A 164 24.33 1.03 2.94
CA ASP A 164 24.10 0.35 1.66
C ASP A 164 22.76 0.68 0.99
N THR A 165 21.84 1.33 1.69
CA THR A 165 20.51 1.70 1.18
C THR A 165 20.35 3.20 0.95
N MET A 166 21.29 4.03 1.42
CA MET A 166 21.15 5.49 1.41
C MET A 166 21.68 6.14 0.12
N GLY A 167 22.53 5.45 -0.64
CA GLY A 167 23.12 5.98 -1.86
C GLY A 167 23.84 7.32 -1.59
N GLN A 168 23.53 8.33 -2.39
CA GLN A 168 24.12 9.68 -2.27
C GLN A 168 23.72 10.46 -1.00
N PHE A 169 22.85 9.91 -0.15
CA PHE A 169 22.36 10.58 1.06
C PHE A 169 23.04 10.07 2.34
N GLU A 170 24.10 9.26 2.24
CA GLU A 170 24.81 8.69 3.38
C GLU A 170 25.29 9.75 4.39
N ASP A 171 25.73 10.92 3.91
CA ASP A 171 26.15 12.05 4.76
C ASP A 171 25.04 12.57 5.70
N LEU A 172 23.77 12.25 5.43
CA LEU A 172 22.62 12.62 6.26
C LEU A 172 22.25 11.57 7.31
N ARG A 173 22.99 10.45 7.38
CA ARG A 173 22.66 9.28 8.19
C ARG A 173 22.50 9.60 9.67
N GLU A 174 23.41 10.39 10.23
CA GLU A 174 23.36 10.75 11.66
C GLU A 174 22.08 11.50 12.01
N GLY A 175 21.67 12.45 11.17
CA GLY A 175 20.42 13.21 11.34
C GLY A 175 19.18 12.32 11.22
N LEU A 176 19.20 11.37 10.29
CA LEU A 176 18.15 10.38 10.13
C LEU A 176 18.01 9.48 11.36
N VAL A 177 19.11 8.89 11.82
CA VAL A 177 19.11 7.99 12.99
C VAL A 177 18.61 8.73 14.23
N LYS A 178 19.07 9.96 14.45
CA LYS A 178 18.58 10.80 15.55
C LYS A 178 17.06 11.04 15.45
N THR A 179 16.57 11.42 14.27
CA THR A 179 15.13 11.63 14.02
C THR A 179 14.33 10.36 14.33
N LEU A 180 14.83 9.19 13.94
CA LEU A 180 14.18 7.92 14.20
C LEU A 180 14.13 7.59 15.70
N MET A 181 15.22 7.82 16.44
CA MET A 181 15.27 7.61 17.89
C MET A 181 14.27 8.49 18.65
N ASP A 182 14.04 9.71 18.17
CA ASP A 182 13.11 10.66 18.78
C ASP A 182 11.64 10.42 18.36
N THR A 183 11.38 9.51 17.40
CA THR A 183 10.03 9.29 16.88
C THR A 183 9.40 8.02 17.46
N PRO A 184 8.16 8.08 18.01
CA PRO A 184 7.46 6.89 18.48
C PRO A 184 7.20 5.89 17.35
N ILE A 185 7.53 4.62 17.61
CA ILE A 185 7.31 3.49 16.68
C ILE A 185 5.97 2.83 17.00
N MET A 186 5.13 2.65 15.99
CA MET A 186 3.85 1.95 16.13
C MET A 186 4.01 0.44 15.92
N GLN A 187 3.06 -0.32 16.43
CA GLN A 187 2.95 -1.75 16.14
C GLN A 187 2.14 -1.99 14.87
N PRO A 188 2.36 -3.10 14.13
CA PRO A 188 1.60 -3.41 12.92
C PRO A 188 0.08 -3.42 13.12
N CYS A 189 -0.40 -3.80 14.31
CA CYS A 189 -1.83 -3.80 14.64
C CYS A 189 -2.49 -2.42 14.49
N SER A 190 -1.77 -1.32 14.75
CA SER A 190 -2.30 0.04 14.56
C SER A 190 -2.60 0.33 13.08
N VAL A 191 -1.82 -0.23 12.16
CA VAL A 191 -2.08 -0.11 10.72
C VAL A 191 -3.30 -0.95 10.33
N VAL A 192 -3.41 -2.15 10.89
CA VAL A 192 -4.54 -3.07 10.67
C VAL A 192 -5.85 -2.42 11.10
N GLU A 193 -5.91 -1.72 12.22
CA GLU A 193 -7.11 -0.96 12.65
C GLU A 193 -7.58 0.04 11.57
N GLY A 194 -6.64 0.74 10.93
CA GLY A 194 -6.95 1.65 9.83
C GLY A 194 -7.45 0.93 8.58
N VAL A 195 -6.89 -0.24 8.27
CA VAL A 195 -7.35 -1.10 7.17
C VAL A 195 -8.76 -1.62 7.44
N ILE A 196 -9.03 -2.18 8.62
CA ILE A 196 -10.35 -2.70 9.00
C ILE A 196 -11.42 -1.60 8.92
N ARG A 197 -11.11 -0.40 9.40
CA ARG A 197 -12.04 0.74 9.29
C ARG A 197 -12.40 1.08 7.83
N LEU A 198 -11.44 1.00 6.90
CA LEU A 198 -11.70 1.21 5.47
C LEU A 198 -12.53 0.07 4.84
N LEU A 199 -12.40 -1.14 5.36
CA LEU A 199 -13.17 -2.29 4.90
C LEU A 199 -14.61 -2.26 5.42
N GLU A 200 -14.82 -1.88 6.67
CA GLU A 200 -16.14 -1.90 7.32
C GLU A 200 -17.04 -0.69 6.97
N ASP A 201 -16.46 0.43 6.54
CA ASP A 201 -17.20 1.64 6.17
C ASP A 201 -17.26 1.82 4.64
N ASP A 202 -18.38 1.37 4.06
CA ASP A 202 -18.64 1.45 2.62
C ASP A 202 -18.79 2.88 2.09
N SER A 203 -18.93 3.89 2.97
CA SER A 203 -18.95 5.30 2.55
C SER A 203 -17.54 5.82 2.19
N LEU A 204 -16.48 5.10 2.58
CA LEU A 204 -15.10 5.51 2.36
C LEU A 204 -14.60 5.07 0.98
N ASN A 205 -14.58 6.02 0.04
CA ASN A 205 -13.92 5.92 -1.26
C ASN A 205 -12.95 7.09 -1.46
N GLY A 206 -11.79 6.84 -2.08
CA GLY A 206 -10.73 7.84 -2.25
C GLY A 206 -10.12 8.31 -0.94
N THR A 207 -10.40 7.60 0.16
CA THR A 207 -9.98 7.99 1.51
C THR A 207 -8.49 7.75 1.69
N VAL A 208 -7.85 8.71 2.35
CA VAL A 208 -6.46 8.60 2.80
C VAL A 208 -6.47 8.51 4.32
N MET A 209 -6.27 7.29 4.82
CA MET A 209 -6.28 6.97 6.24
C MET A 209 -4.88 7.20 6.81
N SER A 210 -4.68 8.27 7.58
CA SER A 210 -3.45 8.48 8.34
C SER A 210 -3.47 7.63 9.60
N VAL A 211 -2.36 6.94 9.89
CA VAL A 211 -2.17 6.17 11.12
C VAL A 211 -0.95 6.73 11.84
N THR A 212 -1.16 7.33 13.00
CA THR A 212 -0.11 8.01 13.77
C THR A 212 -0.18 7.65 15.25
N PRO A 213 0.94 7.67 15.99
CA PRO A 213 0.94 7.34 17.42
C PRO A 213 -0.05 8.19 18.24
N LYS A 214 -0.21 9.47 17.90
CA LYS A 214 -1.02 10.42 18.68
C LYS A 214 -2.52 10.31 18.44
N LYS A 215 -2.94 9.96 17.22
CA LYS A 215 -4.36 10.00 16.81
C LYS A 215 -4.93 8.65 16.40
N GLY A 216 -4.10 7.61 16.34
CA GLY A 216 -4.48 6.34 15.70
C GLY A 216 -4.88 6.54 14.24
N ALA A 217 -5.78 5.69 13.76
CA ALA A 217 -6.35 5.75 12.42
C ALA A 217 -7.38 6.89 12.29
N HIS A 218 -7.08 7.86 11.42
CA HIS A 218 -7.93 9.02 11.17
C HIS A 218 -7.83 9.50 9.72
N VAL A 219 -8.91 10.09 9.20
CA VAL A 219 -8.94 10.64 7.85
C VAL A 219 -8.29 12.01 7.83
N GLY A 220 -7.26 12.18 7.01
CA GLY A 220 -6.64 13.48 6.76
C GLY A 220 -7.52 14.35 5.86
N LYS A 221 -7.65 15.65 6.18
CA LYS A 221 -8.31 16.60 5.28
C LYS A 221 -7.36 16.97 4.15
N PHE A 222 -7.67 16.58 2.92
CA PHE A 222 -7.01 17.12 1.73
C PHE A 222 -7.72 18.41 1.35
N CYS A 223 -7.11 19.54 1.68
CA CYS A 223 -7.60 20.83 1.18
C CYS A 223 -7.23 20.92 -0.30
N VAL A 224 -8.16 20.55 -1.18
CA VAL A 224 -8.07 20.92 -2.60
C VAL A 224 -8.74 22.29 -2.73
N SER A 225 -8.09 23.35 -2.24
CA SER A 225 -8.51 24.71 -2.53
C SER A 225 -8.19 24.99 -4.01
N GLY A 226 -9.08 24.56 -4.91
CA GLY A 226 -8.88 24.73 -6.35
C GLY A 226 -9.60 23.70 -7.22
N LEU A 227 -10.84 23.33 -6.89
CA LEU A 227 -11.71 22.75 -7.91
C LEU A 227 -12.09 23.89 -8.86
N ILE A 228 -11.40 23.95 -10.00
CA ILE A 228 -11.88 24.65 -11.20
C ILE A 228 -13.26 24.07 -11.48
N ALA A 229 -14.29 24.88 -11.31
CA ALA A 229 -15.62 24.57 -11.81
C ALA A 229 -15.49 24.36 -13.31
N ILE A 230 -15.69 23.11 -13.76
CA ILE A 230 -15.90 22.84 -15.17
C ILE A 230 -17.25 23.47 -15.50
N ALA A 231 -17.23 24.64 -16.13
CA ALA A 231 -18.43 25.26 -16.65
C ALA A 231 -19.04 24.31 -17.71
N PRO A 232 -20.34 23.98 -17.62
CA PRO A 232 -20.98 23.20 -18.66
C PRO A 232 -21.19 24.10 -19.88
N GLY A 233 -20.52 23.78 -20.98
CA GLY A 233 -20.83 24.37 -22.29
C GLY A 233 -19.63 24.88 -23.06
N ILE A 234 -18.97 23.98 -23.79
CA ILE A 234 -18.47 24.28 -25.13
C ILE A 234 -18.90 23.10 -26.00
N THR A 235 -20.02 23.29 -26.70
CA THR A 235 -20.37 22.58 -27.94
C THR A 235 -19.47 23.04 -29.07
#